data_AF-A0A2A4KRB1-F1
#
_entry.id   AF-A0A2A4KRB1-F1
#
_cell.length_a   1.000
_cell.length_b   1.000
_cell.length_c   1.000
_cell.angle_alpha   90.00
_cell.angle_beta   90.00
_cell.angle_gamma   90.00
#
_symmetry.space_group_name_H-M   'P 1'
#
loop_
_entity.id
_entity.type
_entity.pdbx_description
1 polymer ?
#
loop_
_entity_poly.entity_id
_entity_poly.type
_entity_poly.pdbx_seq_one_letter_code
_entity_poly.pdbx_strand_id
1 'polypeptide(L)'
;MNRSKRSDVFSSTSLRIAPGALSVATTWRHPRRGWMDCPAHPLLSAHALRAGFAVATLPWPASGPGGRQEPAPPTTVFAVSYASPEGGHRGLAVAARSDEAAALAFARHQIESWGAVLRTRRVLHVSEAAAGDGGRLACGCPVGRDCPSAGYAERSLHRSADRGDEVVVVGEPVTGSGTWPRRMPAGQVMRAATLRQAEALWVRDPDRLAFVVAPGAVVSEAVGILGVLRRRFPRLRGQHPGEWCYTMDDLDTAVGSVLAQSDALLVTGRSGGPLASTALVRAARTGVRVRELTSLDRLGPQDIDGATVTVLDTAAPETGPGTVPDPGSGVDVGTGSGTGARQEGAPGSRSVGQILAGLGPASHIWRVVRTETVALPPPSRARTESRATV
;
A
#
# COMPACT_ATOMS: atom_id res chain seq x y z
N MET A 1 18.28 19.61 0.77
CA MET A 1 17.55 20.83 0.39
C MET A 1 17.85 21.14 -1.07
N ASN A 2 16.84 21.17 -1.95
CA ASN A 2 17.05 21.36 -3.39
C ASN A 2 17.45 22.81 -3.67
N ARG A 3 18.76 23.07 -3.89
CA ARG A 3 19.31 24.42 -4.13
C ARG A 3 18.79 25.07 -5.43
N SER A 4 18.16 24.30 -6.31
CA SER A 4 17.55 24.81 -7.55
C SER A 4 16.10 25.28 -7.37
N LYS A 5 15.48 25.08 -6.20
CA LYS A 5 14.11 25.49 -5.93
C LYS A 5 13.96 27.00 -6.06
N ARG A 6 12.95 27.44 -6.80
CA ARG A 6 12.59 28.84 -6.96
C ARG A 6 11.08 28.99 -6.88
N SER A 7 10.61 29.87 -6.00
CA SER A 7 9.20 30.25 -5.88
C SER A 7 9.04 31.62 -6.52
N ASP A 8 8.07 31.75 -7.42
CA ASP A 8 7.80 32.99 -8.14
C ASP A 8 6.29 33.27 -8.12
N VAL A 9 5.96 34.54 -8.06
CA VAL A 9 4.60 35.06 -8.25
C VAL A 9 4.66 36.05 -9.40
N PHE A 10 3.82 35.89 -10.40
CA PHE A 10 3.80 36.79 -11.56
C PHE A 10 2.38 36.98 -12.08
N SER A 11 2.16 38.12 -12.73
CA SER A 11 0.88 38.45 -13.35
C SER A 11 0.82 37.92 -14.77
N SER A 12 -0.37 37.49 -15.21
CA SER A 12 -0.65 37.11 -16.59
C SER A 12 -1.92 37.79 -17.09
N THR A 13 -1.87 38.26 -18.33
CA THR A 13 -3.01 38.84 -19.05
C THR A 13 -3.55 37.91 -20.14
N SER A 14 -2.88 36.79 -20.40
CA SER A 14 -3.25 35.80 -21.42
C SER A 14 -4.01 34.60 -20.87
N LEU A 15 -3.95 34.36 -19.56
CA LEU A 15 -4.72 33.31 -18.89
C LEU A 15 -6.11 33.83 -18.56
N ARG A 16 -7.14 33.19 -19.12
CA ARG A 16 -8.54 33.49 -18.79
C ARG A 16 -9.05 32.46 -17.80
N ILE A 17 -9.55 32.95 -16.67
CA ILE A 17 -10.08 32.12 -15.58
C ILE A 17 -11.49 32.62 -15.27
N ALA A 18 -12.45 31.70 -15.22
CA ALA A 18 -13.83 32.03 -14.86
C ALA A 18 -13.91 32.59 -13.42
N PRO A 19 -14.89 33.44 -13.11
CA PRO A 19 -15.11 33.89 -11.74
C PRO A 19 -15.28 32.70 -10.77
N GLY A 20 -14.64 32.76 -9.61
CA GLY A 20 -14.67 31.71 -8.59
C GLY A 20 -13.95 30.41 -8.97
N ALA A 21 -13.15 30.42 -10.04
CA ALA A 21 -12.43 29.26 -10.53
C ALA A 21 -10.91 29.39 -10.33
N LEU A 22 -10.23 28.25 -10.36
CA LEU A 22 -8.77 28.13 -10.42
C LEU A 22 -8.36 27.53 -11.76
N SER A 23 -7.16 27.86 -12.22
CA SER A 23 -6.51 27.10 -13.28
C SER A 23 -5.26 26.44 -12.75
N VAL A 24 -5.05 25.18 -13.11
CA VAL A 24 -3.85 24.40 -12.82
C VAL A 24 -3.16 24.07 -14.13
N ALA A 25 -1.87 24.40 -14.25
CA ALA A 25 -1.10 24.11 -15.44
C ALA A 25 -0.82 22.61 -15.57
N THR A 26 -0.98 22.02 -16.75
CA THR A 26 -0.35 20.72 -17.08
C THR A 26 1.08 20.93 -17.56
N THR A 27 1.29 21.97 -18.37
CA THR A 27 2.58 22.53 -18.81
C THR A 27 2.48 24.06 -18.83
N TRP A 28 3.58 24.78 -18.64
CA TRP A 28 3.59 26.24 -18.76
C TRP A 28 4.97 26.80 -19.11
N ARG A 29 4.99 28.02 -19.63
CA ARG A 29 6.22 28.77 -19.90
C ARG A 29 6.59 29.68 -18.72
N HIS A 30 7.65 29.35 -18.01
CA HIS A 30 8.24 30.18 -16.97
C HIS A 30 9.05 31.34 -17.57
N PRO A 31 8.95 32.57 -17.03
CA PRO A 31 9.63 33.75 -17.59
C PRO A 31 11.15 33.60 -17.72
N ARG A 32 11.79 32.86 -16.82
CA ARG A 32 13.25 32.66 -16.79
C ARG A 32 13.72 31.25 -17.11
N ARG A 33 12.83 30.27 -17.06
CA ARG A 33 13.19 28.82 -17.12
C ARG A 33 12.65 28.13 -18.37
N GLY A 34 11.92 28.87 -19.22
CA GLY A 34 11.33 28.31 -20.42
C GLY A 34 10.15 27.39 -20.10
N TRP A 35 9.92 26.40 -20.96
CA TRP A 35 8.84 25.43 -20.81
C TRP A 35 9.08 24.48 -19.64
N MET A 36 8.03 24.22 -18.87
CA MET A 36 8.06 23.35 -17.71
C MET A 36 6.79 22.49 -17.65
N ASP A 37 6.95 21.25 -17.21
CA ASP A 37 5.84 20.33 -16.95
C ASP A 37 5.43 20.41 -15.48
N CYS A 38 4.13 20.17 -15.22
CA CYS A 38 3.55 20.04 -13.89
C CYS A 38 2.98 18.62 -13.70
N PRO A 39 3.82 17.59 -13.45
CA PRO A 39 3.31 16.21 -13.32
C PRO A 39 2.33 16.02 -12.15
N ALA A 40 2.44 16.85 -11.10
CA ALA A 40 1.53 16.81 -9.96
C ALA A 40 0.29 17.69 -10.13
N HIS A 41 -0.05 18.13 -11.35
CA HIS A 41 -1.31 18.85 -11.60
C HIS A 41 -2.56 18.08 -11.13
N PRO A 42 -2.67 16.73 -11.22
CA PRO A 42 -3.88 16.04 -10.77
C PRO A 42 -4.12 16.22 -9.26
N LEU A 43 -3.03 16.28 -8.48
CA LEU A 43 -3.08 16.52 -7.04
C LEU A 43 -3.58 17.93 -6.71
N LEU A 44 -3.05 18.95 -7.38
CA LEU A 44 -3.47 20.34 -7.20
C LEU A 44 -4.94 20.53 -7.58
N SER A 45 -5.38 19.90 -8.68
CA SER A 45 -6.76 19.93 -9.12
C SER A 45 -7.69 19.22 -8.13
N ALA A 46 -7.31 18.05 -7.61
CA ALA A 46 -8.08 17.33 -6.59
C ALA A 46 -8.23 18.16 -5.30
N HIS A 47 -7.16 18.83 -4.85
CA HIS A 47 -7.20 19.73 -3.68
C HIS A 47 -8.14 20.92 -3.89
N ALA A 48 -8.09 21.53 -5.07
CA ALA A 48 -8.93 22.67 -5.42
C ALA A 48 -10.42 22.28 -5.51
N LEU A 49 -10.72 21.15 -6.15
CA LEU A 49 -12.09 20.60 -6.21
C LEU A 49 -12.63 20.29 -4.81
N ARG A 50 -11.82 19.66 -3.95
CA ARG A 50 -12.20 19.39 -2.55
C ARG A 50 -12.47 20.66 -1.75
N ALA A 51 -11.77 21.75 -2.07
CA ALA A 51 -11.98 23.06 -1.44
C ALA A 51 -13.19 23.83 -2.02
N GLY A 52 -13.91 23.25 -2.99
CA GLY A 52 -15.13 23.81 -3.57
C GLY A 52 -14.90 24.75 -4.76
N PHE A 53 -13.68 24.84 -5.28
CA PHE A 53 -13.40 25.64 -6.48
C PHE A 53 -13.74 24.86 -7.75
N ALA A 54 -14.25 25.55 -8.77
CA ALA A 54 -14.19 25.05 -10.13
C ALA A 54 -12.74 25.08 -10.62
N VAL A 55 -12.29 24.05 -11.35
CA VAL A 55 -10.88 23.92 -11.77
C VAL A 55 -10.76 23.65 -13.25
N ALA A 56 -9.99 24.47 -13.95
CA ALA A 56 -9.57 24.23 -15.31
C ALA A 56 -8.13 23.70 -15.33
N THR A 57 -7.94 22.45 -15.77
CA THR A 57 -6.61 21.81 -15.89
C THR A 57 -6.19 21.76 -17.36
N LEU A 58 -5.19 22.56 -17.74
CA LEU A 58 -4.80 22.73 -19.15
C LEU A 58 -3.36 23.24 -19.31
N PRO A 59 -2.73 23.11 -20.50
CA PRO A 59 -1.44 23.73 -20.78
C PRO A 59 -1.56 25.26 -20.90
N TRP A 60 -0.49 25.98 -20.54
CA TRP A 60 -0.42 27.44 -20.58
C TRP A 60 0.70 27.96 -21.51
N PRO A 61 0.41 28.91 -22.42
CA PRO A 61 -0.92 29.43 -22.74
C PRO A 61 -1.82 28.37 -23.39
N ALA A 62 -3.12 28.47 -23.16
CA ALA A 62 -4.10 27.60 -23.80
C ALA A 62 -4.13 27.88 -25.31
N SER A 63 -4.11 26.85 -26.15
CA SER A 63 -4.37 26.99 -27.58
C SER A 63 -5.86 27.31 -27.79
N GLY A 64 -6.17 28.55 -28.14
CA GLY A 64 -7.53 29.00 -28.49
C GLY A 64 -7.54 29.77 -29.81
N PRO A 65 -8.63 29.73 -30.60
CA PRO A 65 -8.70 30.42 -31.88
C PRO A 65 -8.52 31.93 -31.69
N GLY A 66 -7.59 32.51 -32.46
CA GLY A 66 -7.14 33.90 -32.40
C GLY A 66 -8.17 34.93 -32.88
N GLY A 67 -9.32 35.00 -32.22
CA GLY A 67 -10.30 36.08 -32.40
C GLY A 67 -9.97 37.31 -31.54
N ARG A 68 -10.43 38.49 -31.96
CA ARG A 68 -10.42 39.71 -31.12
C ARG A 68 -11.13 39.41 -29.82
N GLN A 69 -10.41 39.50 -28.70
CA GLN A 69 -10.87 39.03 -27.41
C GLN A 69 -10.81 40.17 -26.41
N GLU A 70 -11.92 40.45 -25.71
CA GLU A 70 -12.01 41.49 -24.66
C GLU A 70 -10.87 41.35 -23.64
N PRO A 71 -10.38 42.45 -23.05
CA PRO A 71 -9.35 42.38 -22.02
C PRO A 71 -9.79 41.45 -20.89
N ALA A 72 -9.04 40.38 -20.65
CA ALA A 72 -9.28 39.49 -19.53
C ALA A 72 -8.92 40.21 -18.22
N PRO A 73 -9.64 39.97 -17.11
CA PRO A 73 -9.20 40.44 -15.82
C PRO A 73 -7.78 39.92 -15.54
N PRO A 74 -6.91 40.71 -14.87
CA PRO A 74 -5.56 40.29 -14.57
C PRO A 74 -5.61 39.00 -13.74
N THR A 75 -4.72 38.06 -14.05
CA THR A 75 -4.57 36.82 -13.28
C THR A 75 -3.22 36.83 -12.57
N THR A 76 -3.18 36.20 -11.40
CA THR A 76 -1.95 35.98 -10.66
C THR A 76 -1.61 34.50 -10.69
N VAL A 77 -0.37 34.20 -11.05
CA VAL A 77 0.19 32.86 -11.10
C VAL A 77 1.12 32.68 -9.90
N PHE A 78 0.89 31.64 -9.14
CA PHE A 78 1.81 31.14 -8.11
C PHE A 78 2.52 29.92 -8.69
N ALA A 79 3.84 29.93 -8.66
CA ALA A 79 4.63 28.80 -9.16
C ALA A 79 5.81 28.48 -8.25
N VAL A 80 6.16 27.19 -8.21
CA VAL A 80 7.44 26.72 -7.68
C VAL A 80 8.08 25.84 -8.72
N SER A 81 9.39 26.01 -8.96
CA SER A 81 10.13 25.25 -9.96
C SER A 81 11.48 24.77 -9.45
N TYR A 82 11.98 23.68 -10.03
CA TYR A 82 13.25 23.05 -9.69
C TYR A 82 13.90 22.42 -10.92
N ALA A 83 15.21 22.16 -10.85
CA ALA A 83 15.94 21.46 -11.91
C ALA A 83 15.61 19.96 -11.92
N SER A 84 15.38 19.39 -13.11
CA SER A 84 15.15 17.95 -13.29
C SER A 84 16.48 17.20 -13.42
N PRO A 85 16.61 15.97 -12.87
CA PRO A 85 17.77 15.11 -13.13
C PRO A 85 17.99 14.80 -14.62
N GLU A 86 16.91 14.75 -15.39
CA GLU A 86 16.91 14.47 -16.83
C GLU A 86 17.28 15.71 -17.67
N GLY A 87 17.60 16.83 -17.03
CA GLY A 87 17.82 18.13 -17.67
C GLY A 87 16.57 19.03 -17.68
N GLY A 88 16.79 20.34 -17.82
CA GLY A 88 15.71 21.33 -17.81
C GLY A 88 15.09 21.57 -16.43
N HIS A 89 13.82 22.01 -16.42
CA HIS A 89 13.10 22.42 -15.22
C HIS A 89 11.68 21.83 -15.17
N ARG A 90 11.22 21.55 -13.94
CA ARG A 90 9.86 21.11 -13.63
C ARG A 90 9.31 21.92 -12.48
N GLY A 91 8.02 21.80 -12.19
CA GLY A 91 7.46 22.44 -11.01
C GLY A 91 5.95 22.30 -10.88
N LEU A 92 5.37 23.23 -10.13
CA LEU A 92 3.94 23.35 -9.90
C LEU A 92 3.51 24.77 -10.26
N ALA A 93 2.32 24.93 -10.84
CA ALA A 93 1.75 26.24 -11.06
C ALA A 93 0.21 26.24 -10.93
N VAL A 94 -0.30 27.20 -10.17
CA VAL A 94 -1.72 27.47 -9.98
C VAL A 94 -1.97 28.95 -10.24
N ALA A 95 -3.03 29.25 -10.99
CA ALA A 95 -3.43 30.61 -11.31
C ALA A 95 -4.85 30.87 -10.82
N ALA A 96 -5.08 32.10 -10.41
CA ALA A 96 -6.39 32.62 -10.01
C ALA A 96 -6.55 34.05 -10.55
N ARG A 97 -7.78 34.55 -10.61
CA ARG A 97 -8.01 35.96 -10.92
C ARG A 97 -7.43 36.85 -9.80
N SER A 98 -6.83 37.97 -10.18
CA SER A 98 -6.15 38.86 -9.24
C SER A 98 -7.11 39.65 -8.34
N ASP A 99 -8.40 39.66 -8.65
CA ASP A 99 -9.47 40.30 -7.87
C ASP A 99 -10.14 39.34 -6.85
N GLU A 100 -9.77 38.06 -6.82
CA GLU A 100 -10.41 37.04 -5.98
C GLU A 100 -9.52 36.59 -4.81
N ALA A 101 -9.60 37.31 -3.68
CA ALA A 101 -8.77 37.07 -2.51
C ALA A 101 -8.77 35.62 -2.00
N ALA A 102 -9.92 34.94 -1.96
CA ALA A 102 -10.02 33.56 -1.50
C ALA A 102 -9.28 32.58 -2.43
N ALA A 103 -9.44 32.73 -3.75
CA ALA A 103 -8.76 31.90 -4.74
C ALA A 103 -7.24 32.14 -4.74
N LEU A 104 -6.80 33.40 -4.59
CA LEU A 104 -5.39 33.76 -4.44
C LEU A 104 -4.77 33.16 -3.18
N ALA A 105 -5.45 33.25 -2.03
CA ALA A 105 -4.98 32.68 -0.78
C ALA A 105 -4.84 31.15 -0.87
N PHE A 106 -5.81 30.48 -1.49
CA PHE A 106 -5.74 29.04 -1.72
C PHE A 106 -4.58 28.66 -2.66
N ALA A 107 -4.46 29.31 -3.81
CA ALA A 107 -3.40 29.03 -4.79
C ALA A 107 -2.00 29.23 -4.20
N ARG A 108 -1.80 30.34 -3.46
CA ARG A 108 -0.58 30.60 -2.70
C ARG A 108 -0.28 29.47 -1.72
N HIS A 109 -1.25 29.11 -0.88
CA HIS A 109 -1.07 28.08 0.13
C HIS A 109 -0.69 26.72 -0.47
N GLN A 110 -1.31 26.33 -1.60
CA GLN A 110 -0.95 25.08 -2.29
C GLN A 110 0.52 25.12 -2.74
N ILE A 111 0.95 26.18 -3.42
CA ILE A 111 2.32 26.28 -3.94
C ILE A 111 3.36 26.37 -2.82
N GLU A 112 3.07 27.13 -1.76
CA GLU A 112 3.97 27.25 -0.60
C GLU A 112 4.09 25.93 0.17
N SER A 113 2.98 25.25 0.44
CA SER A 113 2.97 24.00 1.22
C SER A 113 3.63 22.84 0.47
N TRP A 114 3.33 22.63 -0.81
CA TRP A 114 4.02 21.65 -1.64
C TRP A 114 5.48 22.04 -1.90
N GLY A 115 5.75 23.33 -2.10
CA GLY A 115 7.09 23.89 -2.23
C GLY A 115 8.00 23.67 -1.01
N ALA A 116 7.42 23.52 0.18
CA ALA A 116 8.15 23.24 1.41
C ALA A 116 8.70 21.80 1.45
N VAL A 117 8.00 20.85 0.82
CA VAL A 117 8.36 19.41 0.81
C VAL A 117 9.04 18.95 -0.48
N LEU A 118 9.29 19.85 -1.43
CA LEU A 118 10.08 19.57 -2.65
C LEU A 118 11.54 19.22 -2.30
N ARG A 119 11.91 17.95 -2.48
CA ARG A 119 13.27 17.47 -2.29
C ARG A 119 13.54 16.23 -3.16
N THR A 120 14.79 15.79 -3.16
CA THR A 120 15.15 14.48 -3.73
C THR A 120 14.70 13.36 -2.81
N ARG A 121 14.12 12.30 -3.37
CA ARG A 121 13.47 11.23 -2.60
C ARG A 121 13.69 9.85 -3.22
N ARG A 122 13.57 8.83 -2.38
CA ARG A 122 13.41 7.44 -2.81
C ARG A 122 11.94 7.04 -2.68
N VAL A 123 11.38 6.44 -3.72
CA VAL A 123 10.03 5.89 -3.69
C VAL A 123 10.13 4.37 -3.84
N LEU A 124 9.72 3.65 -2.79
CA LEU A 124 9.67 2.19 -2.78
C LEU A 124 8.27 1.73 -3.13
N HIS A 125 8.08 1.16 -4.31
CA HIS A 125 6.81 0.56 -4.71
C HIS A 125 6.79 -0.89 -4.27
N VAL A 126 5.80 -1.26 -3.46
CA VAL A 126 5.60 -2.63 -3.00
C VAL A 126 4.23 -3.09 -3.44
N SER A 127 4.17 -4.17 -4.20
CA SER A 127 2.92 -4.81 -4.58
C SER A 127 2.96 -6.29 -4.23
N GLU A 128 1.78 -6.90 -4.09
CA GLU A 128 1.68 -8.35 -4.21
C GLU A 128 1.88 -8.75 -5.68
N ALA A 129 2.36 -9.95 -5.94
CA ALA A 129 2.27 -10.52 -7.28
C ALA A 129 0.78 -10.60 -7.71
N ALA A 130 0.49 -10.52 -9.01
CA ALA A 130 -0.86 -10.83 -9.49
C ALA A 130 -1.23 -12.27 -9.09
N ALA A 131 -2.43 -12.47 -8.56
CA ALA A 131 -2.97 -13.81 -8.46
C ALA A 131 -3.19 -14.30 -9.90
N GLY A 132 -2.74 -15.49 -10.27
CA GLY A 132 -3.26 -16.12 -11.49
C GLY A 132 -4.78 -16.31 -11.37
N ASP A 133 -5.41 -16.87 -12.41
CA ASP A 133 -6.87 -17.01 -12.54
C ASP A 133 -7.60 -17.68 -11.35
N GLY A 134 -6.88 -18.34 -10.44
CA GLY A 134 -7.42 -19.01 -9.27
C GLY A 134 -7.70 -18.13 -8.04
N GLY A 135 -7.20 -16.90 -7.95
CA GLY A 135 -7.33 -16.05 -6.76
C GLY A 135 -6.33 -16.36 -5.63
N ARG A 136 -6.52 -15.79 -4.43
CA ARG A 136 -5.64 -15.95 -3.24
C ARG A 136 -6.39 -16.41 -2.00
N LEU A 137 -5.73 -17.23 -1.18
CA LEU A 137 -6.12 -17.48 0.20
C LEU A 137 -5.88 -16.23 1.06
N ALA A 138 -6.48 -16.18 2.24
CA ALA A 138 -6.34 -15.05 3.17
C ALA A 138 -4.89 -14.74 3.57
N CYS A 139 -4.01 -15.75 3.62
CA CYS A 139 -2.58 -15.60 3.88
C CYS A 139 -1.76 -15.15 2.65
N GLY A 140 -2.40 -14.89 1.51
CA GLY A 140 -1.76 -14.46 0.27
C GLY A 140 -1.28 -15.61 -0.62
N CYS A 141 -1.31 -16.86 -0.14
CA CYS A 141 -0.99 -18.03 -0.97
C CYS A 141 -1.93 -18.14 -2.19
N PRO A 142 -1.46 -18.68 -3.33
CA PRO A 142 -2.33 -19.03 -4.45
C PRO A 142 -3.44 -19.99 -4.02
N VAL A 143 -4.65 -19.83 -4.58
CA VAL A 143 -5.75 -20.76 -4.33
C VAL A 143 -5.44 -22.11 -4.97
N GLY A 144 -5.52 -23.16 -4.15
CA GLY A 144 -5.64 -24.56 -4.59
C GLY A 144 -6.87 -25.20 -3.94
N ARG A 145 -7.11 -26.49 -4.19
CA ARG A 145 -8.26 -27.22 -3.60
C ARG A 145 -8.32 -27.16 -2.07
N ASP A 146 -7.16 -27.16 -1.39
CA ASP A 146 -7.03 -27.08 0.07
C ASP A 146 -5.64 -26.53 0.44
N CYS A 147 -5.51 -25.83 1.58
CA CYS A 147 -4.21 -25.43 2.13
C CYS A 147 -3.55 -26.63 2.85
N PRO A 148 -2.39 -27.14 2.38
CA PRO A 148 -1.73 -28.29 2.99
C PRO A 148 -1.39 -28.08 4.47
N SER A 149 -0.78 -26.93 4.82
CA SER A 149 -0.40 -26.60 6.21
C SER A 149 -1.61 -26.54 7.15
N ALA A 150 -2.75 -25.99 6.69
CA ALA A 150 -3.99 -26.01 7.48
C ALA A 150 -4.49 -27.44 7.73
N GLY A 151 -4.35 -28.32 6.73
CA GLY A 151 -4.63 -29.74 6.86
C GLY A 151 -3.68 -30.48 7.81
N TYR A 152 -2.38 -30.17 7.79
CA TYR A 152 -1.44 -30.74 8.78
C TYR A 152 -1.76 -30.26 10.20
N ALA A 153 -2.05 -28.98 10.38
CA ALA A 153 -2.45 -28.43 11.69
C ALA A 153 -3.71 -29.12 12.22
N GLU A 154 -4.74 -29.30 11.39
CA GLU A 154 -5.99 -29.99 11.77
C GLU A 154 -5.74 -31.46 12.12
N ARG A 155 -4.90 -32.17 11.34
CA ARG A 155 -4.49 -33.54 11.67
C ARG A 155 -3.74 -33.62 13.00
N SER A 156 -2.79 -32.71 13.24
CA SER A 156 -2.02 -32.66 14.50
C SER A 156 -2.92 -32.36 15.70
N LEU A 157 -3.92 -31.51 15.52
CA LEU A 157 -4.94 -31.18 16.52
C LEU A 157 -5.77 -32.41 16.88
N HIS A 158 -6.34 -33.11 15.88
CA HIS A 158 -7.08 -34.37 16.13
C HIS A 158 -6.20 -35.45 16.75
N ARG A 159 -5.02 -35.72 16.19
CA ARG A 159 -4.09 -36.74 16.74
C ARG A 159 -3.76 -36.50 18.21
N SER A 160 -3.66 -35.25 18.65
CA SER A 160 -3.34 -34.93 20.04
C SER A 160 -4.54 -35.09 20.96
N ALA A 161 -5.72 -34.64 20.51
CA ALA A 161 -6.96 -34.87 21.23
C ALA A 161 -7.29 -36.37 21.36
N ASP A 162 -7.09 -37.18 20.32
CA ASP A 162 -7.34 -38.63 20.32
C ASP A 162 -6.42 -39.39 21.28
N ARG A 163 -5.21 -38.86 21.55
CA ARG A 163 -4.33 -39.38 22.59
C ARG A 163 -4.78 -38.98 24.00
N GLY A 164 -5.71 -38.05 24.14
CA GLY A 164 -6.16 -37.50 25.41
C GLY A 164 -5.32 -36.32 25.91
N ASP A 165 -4.57 -35.64 25.02
CA ASP A 165 -3.89 -34.38 25.36
C ASP A 165 -4.88 -33.21 25.29
N GLU A 166 -4.74 -32.22 26.18
CA GLU A 166 -5.30 -30.89 25.98
C GLU A 166 -4.50 -30.18 24.88
N VAL A 167 -5.17 -29.45 23.98
CA VAL A 167 -4.50 -28.83 22.82
C VAL A 167 -4.56 -27.32 22.92
N VAL A 168 -3.42 -26.64 22.81
CA VAL A 168 -3.36 -25.18 22.67
C VAL A 168 -3.06 -24.78 21.22
N VAL A 169 -3.93 -23.97 20.64
CA VAL A 169 -3.72 -23.32 19.34
C VAL A 169 -2.90 -22.05 19.57
N VAL A 170 -1.71 -21.99 18.96
CA VAL A 170 -0.74 -20.91 19.15
C VAL A 170 -0.74 -19.95 17.96
N GLY A 171 -0.83 -18.65 18.26
CA GLY A 171 -0.81 -17.57 17.27
C GLY A 171 -2.19 -17.06 16.86
N GLU A 172 -2.20 -15.87 16.25
CA GLU A 172 -3.37 -15.25 15.65
C GLU A 172 -3.50 -15.72 14.19
N PRO A 173 -4.62 -16.34 13.77
CA PRO A 173 -4.81 -16.66 12.36
C PRO A 173 -4.98 -15.36 11.57
N VAL A 174 -4.61 -15.41 10.29
CA VAL A 174 -4.82 -14.27 9.40
C VAL A 174 -6.31 -14.00 9.19
N THR A 175 -6.71 -12.73 9.18
CA THR A 175 -8.09 -12.32 8.91
C THR A 175 -8.58 -12.94 7.59
N GLY A 176 -9.75 -13.60 7.62
CA GLY A 176 -10.32 -14.25 6.44
C GLY A 176 -9.89 -15.71 6.24
N SER A 177 -9.16 -16.32 7.18
CA SER A 177 -8.76 -17.75 7.13
C SER A 177 -9.94 -18.75 7.18
N GLY A 178 -11.18 -18.29 7.32
CA GLY A 178 -12.37 -19.12 7.41
C GLY A 178 -12.53 -19.86 8.75
N THR A 179 -13.44 -20.84 8.79
CA THR A 179 -13.76 -21.64 9.98
C THR A 179 -12.80 -22.83 10.12
N TRP A 180 -11.52 -22.56 10.42
CA TRP A 180 -10.58 -23.61 10.84
C TRP A 180 -10.65 -23.79 12.38
N PRO A 181 -10.61 -25.03 12.89
CA PRO A 181 -10.64 -26.30 12.17
C PRO A 181 -12.04 -26.61 11.60
N ARG A 182 -12.11 -27.43 10.55
CA ARG A 182 -13.41 -27.81 9.94
C ARG A 182 -14.25 -28.64 10.89
N ARG A 183 -13.59 -29.43 11.74
CA ARG A 183 -14.25 -30.18 12.81
C ARG A 183 -13.49 -29.95 14.12
N MET A 184 -14.21 -29.54 15.14
CA MET A 184 -13.66 -29.51 16.50
C MET A 184 -13.50 -30.94 17.03
N PRO A 185 -12.36 -31.28 17.65
CA PRO A 185 -12.17 -32.56 18.33
C PRO A 185 -13.03 -32.60 19.60
N ALA A 186 -13.28 -33.81 20.11
CA ALA A 186 -14.03 -34.00 21.36
C ALA A 186 -13.27 -33.54 22.62
N GLY A 187 -11.97 -33.24 22.50
CA GLY A 187 -11.11 -32.78 23.58
C GLY A 187 -11.12 -31.26 23.80
N GLN A 188 -10.48 -30.82 24.89
CA GLN A 188 -10.35 -29.40 25.21
C GLN A 188 -9.33 -28.72 24.30
N VAL A 189 -9.77 -27.67 23.60
CA VAL A 189 -8.93 -26.82 22.76
C VAL A 189 -8.88 -25.43 23.36
N MET A 190 -7.68 -24.95 23.64
CA MET A 190 -7.38 -23.63 24.18
C MET A 190 -6.66 -22.78 23.13
N ARG A 191 -6.48 -21.49 23.43
CA ARG A 191 -5.82 -20.55 22.53
C ARG A 191 -4.81 -19.67 23.26
N ALA A 192 -3.65 -19.47 22.64
CA ALA A 192 -2.64 -18.50 23.09
C ALA A 192 -2.08 -17.73 21.88
N ALA A 193 -2.55 -16.51 21.67
CA ALA A 193 -2.10 -15.63 20.58
C ALA A 193 -1.13 -14.52 21.06
N THR A 194 -0.90 -14.40 22.36
CA THR A 194 0.04 -13.42 22.94
C THR A 194 0.85 -14.05 24.06
N LEU A 195 2.00 -13.45 24.38
CA LEU A 195 2.83 -13.87 25.53
C LEU A 195 2.02 -13.86 26.83
N ARG A 196 1.22 -12.81 27.07
CA ARG A 196 0.36 -12.70 28.26
C ARG A 196 -0.67 -13.84 28.36
N GLN A 197 -1.29 -14.23 27.25
CA GLN A 197 -2.21 -15.37 27.23
C GLN A 197 -1.47 -16.68 27.52
N ALA A 198 -0.26 -16.85 26.99
CA ALA A 198 0.56 -18.01 27.31
C ALA A 198 1.03 -18.05 28.77
N GLU A 199 1.25 -16.91 29.43
CA GLU A 199 1.54 -16.84 30.87
C GLU A 199 0.32 -17.17 31.73
N ALA A 200 -0.87 -16.74 31.30
CA ALA A 200 -2.12 -16.93 32.03
C ALA A 200 -2.82 -18.26 31.70
N LEU A 201 -2.28 -19.05 30.77
CA LEU A 201 -2.91 -20.29 30.32
C LEU A 201 -3.06 -21.27 31.49
N TRP A 202 -4.30 -21.71 31.73
CA TRP A 202 -4.63 -22.74 32.71
C TRP A 202 -4.81 -24.08 31.99
N VAL A 203 -4.17 -25.12 32.51
CA VAL A 203 -4.09 -26.46 31.92
C VAL A 203 -4.34 -27.46 33.05
N ARG A 204 -5.21 -28.45 32.84
CA ARG A 204 -5.58 -29.43 33.87
C ARG A 204 -4.43 -30.37 34.17
N ASP A 205 -3.77 -30.87 33.12
CA ASP A 205 -2.63 -31.76 33.23
C ASP A 205 -1.44 -31.20 32.42
N PRO A 206 -0.46 -30.56 33.08
CA PRO A 206 0.77 -30.04 32.46
C PRO A 206 1.56 -31.05 31.64
N ASP A 207 1.44 -32.35 31.93
CA ASP A 207 2.18 -33.42 31.23
C ASP A 207 1.44 -33.96 30.00
N ARG A 208 0.17 -33.57 29.84
CA ARG A 208 -0.71 -33.94 28.73
C ARG A 208 -1.18 -32.71 27.95
N LEU A 209 -0.26 -31.79 27.70
CA LEU A 209 -0.47 -30.63 26.84
C LEU A 209 0.24 -30.81 25.49
N ALA A 210 -0.47 -30.52 24.42
CA ALA A 210 0.07 -30.42 23.07
C ALA A 210 -0.23 -29.06 22.44
N PHE A 211 0.59 -28.61 21.48
CA PHE A 211 0.31 -27.40 20.70
C PHE A 211 0.16 -27.68 19.20
N VAL A 212 -0.60 -26.81 18.54
CA VAL A 212 -0.61 -26.64 17.09
C VAL A 212 -0.48 -25.16 16.76
N VAL A 213 0.11 -24.83 15.62
CA VAL A 213 0.21 -23.43 15.15
C VAL A 213 -1.04 -23.10 14.34
N ALA A 214 -1.66 -21.95 14.63
CA ALA A 214 -2.83 -21.48 13.90
C ALA A 214 -2.50 -21.24 12.42
N PRO A 215 -3.35 -21.66 11.45
CA PRO A 215 -3.14 -21.34 10.05
C PRO A 215 -3.08 -19.83 9.80
N GLY A 216 -2.03 -19.39 9.08
CA GLY A 216 -1.80 -17.97 8.82
C GLY A 216 -1.22 -17.18 9.99
N ALA A 217 -0.81 -17.83 11.08
CA ALA A 217 -0.01 -17.17 12.10
C ALA A 217 1.41 -16.88 11.61
N VAL A 218 2.00 -15.78 12.10
CA VAL A 218 3.41 -15.46 11.93
C VAL A 218 4.23 -16.39 12.81
N VAL A 219 5.08 -17.22 12.20
CA VAL A 219 5.79 -18.30 12.90
C VAL A 219 6.77 -17.75 13.94
N SER A 220 7.50 -16.69 13.63
CA SER A 220 8.43 -16.06 14.58
C SER A 220 7.73 -15.54 15.84
N GLU A 221 6.51 -15.00 15.73
CA GLU A 221 5.68 -14.63 16.88
C GLU A 221 5.22 -15.87 17.67
N ALA A 222 4.77 -16.91 16.97
CA ALA A 222 4.38 -18.17 17.58
C ALA A 222 5.53 -18.82 18.35
N VAL A 223 6.76 -18.77 17.84
CA VAL A 223 7.97 -19.27 18.52
C VAL A 223 8.19 -18.55 19.85
N GLY A 224 7.97 -17.24 19.93
CA GLY A 224 8.03 -16.48 21.19
C GLY A 224 7.01 -16.99 22.22
N ILE A 225 5.78 -17.25 21.79
CA ILE A 225 4.71 -17.81 22.64
C ILE A 225 5.06 -19.24 23.08
N LEU A 226 5.59 -20.06 22.18
CA LEU A 226 6.05 -21.42 22.50
C LEU A 226 7.21 -21.41 23.49
N GLY A 227 8.07 -20.40 23.49
CA GLY A 227 9.12 -20.22 24.50
C GLY A 227 8.54 -20.09 25.92
N VAL A 228 7.49 -19.28 26.08
CA VAL A 228 6.75 -19.16 27.34
C VAL A 228 6.10 -20.48 27.73
N LEU A 229 5.39 -21.12 26.80
CA LEU A 229 4.69 -22.37 27.08
C LEU A 229 5.65 -23.51 27.44
N ARG A 230 6.81 -23.64 26.78
CA ARG A 230 7.81 -24.66 27.12
C ARG A 230 8.46 -24.43 28.48
N ARG A 231 8.65 -23.17 28.88
CA ARG A 231 9.14 -22.85 30.23
C ARG A 231 8.12 -23.25 31.30
N ARG A 232 6.82 -23.01 31.05
CA ARG A 232 5.74 -23.37 31.98
C ARG A 232 5.39 -24.85 31.97
N PHE A 233 5.49 -25.49 30.81
CA PHE A 233 5.09 -26.88 30.55
C PHE A 233 6.24 -27.61 29.84
N PRO A 234 7.25 -28.11 30.57
CA PRO A 234 8.47 -28.69 29.97
C PRO A 234 8.21 -29.94 29.10
N ARG A 235 7.10 -30.66 29.34
CA ARG A 235 6.69 -31.83 28.54
C ARG A 235 5.80 -31.49 27.34
N LEU A 236 5.64 -30.20 27.01
CA LEU A 236 4.82 -29.73 25.89
C LEU A 236 5.22 -30.42 24.57
N ARG A 237 4.28 -31.18 24.01
CA ARG A 237 4.40 -31.81 22.69
C ARG A 237 3.79 -30.90 21.63
N GLY A 238 4.06 -31.13 20.34
CA GLY A 238 3.30 -30.39 19.33
C GLY A 238 3.60 -30.74 17.89
N GLN A 239 2.93 -29.98 17.03
CA GLN A 239 3.05 -30.06 15.58
C GLN A 239 4.52 -29.95 15.14
N HIS A 240 4.92 -30.78 14.18
CA HIS A 240 6.29 -30.79 13.69
C HIS A 240 6.59 -29.47 12.94
N PRO A 241 7.77 -28.82 13.10
CA PRO A 241 8.08 -27.56 12.43
C PRO A 241 8.01 -27.61 10.89
N GLY A 242 8.29 -28.78 10.31
CA GLY A 242 8.14 -29.03 8.87
C GLY A 242 6.68 -29.13 8.39
N GLU A 243 5.70 -29.09 9.29
CA GLU A 243 4.26 -29.02 8.97
C GLU A 243 3.70 -27.58 9.05
N TRP A 244 4.51 -26.59 9.48
CA TRP A 244 4.08 -25.20 9.64
C TRP A 244 4.03 -24.47 8.29
N CYS A 245 3.31 -23.34 8.26
CA CYS A 245 3.28 -22.43 7.12
C CYS A 245 4.13 -21.20 7.43
N TYR A 246 5.10 -20.89 6.58
CA TYR A 246 5.97 -19.71 6.75
C TYR A 246 5.54 -18.50 5.92
N THR A 247 4.50 -18.62 5.09
CA THR A 247 4.07 -17.55 4.18
C THR A 247 3.89 -16.19 4.87
N MET A 248 3.21 -16.17 6.03
CA MET A 248 2.99 -14.92 6.77
C MET A 248 4.27 -14.43 7.46
N ASP A 249 5.18 -15.32 7.82
CA ASP A 249 6.49 -14.97 8.39
C ASP A 249 7.43 -14.36 7.33
N ASP A 250 7.43 -14.93 6.13
CA ASP A 250 8.15 -14.39 4.97
C ASP A 250 7.59 -13.01 4.58
N LEU A 251 6.26 -12.87 4.53
CA LEU A 251 5.60 -11.59 4.27
C LEU A 251 5.94 -10.56 5.34
N ASP A 252 5.86 -10.93 6.62
CA ASP A 252 6.18 -10.08 7.75
C ASP A 252 7.65 -9.64 7.75
N THR A 253 8.56 -10.51 7.33
CA THR A 253 9.99 -10.20 7.14
C THR A 253 10.21 -9.27 5.95
N ALA A 254 9.60 -9.57 4.80
CA ALA A 254 9.73 -8.76 3.59
C ALA A 254 9.20 -7.33 3.80
N VAL A 255 7.99 -7.20 4.35
CA VAL A 255 7.37 -5.92 4.69
C VAL A 255 8.19 -5.18 5.74
N GLY A 256 8.65 -5.87 6.79
CA GLY A 256 9.52 -5.30 7.81
C GLY A 256 10.80 -4.68 7.24
N SER A 257 11.45 -5.37 6.29
CA SER A 257 12.67 -4.89 5.64
C SER A 257 12.47 -3.62 4.81
N VAL A 258 11.29 -3.46 4.20
CA VAL A 258 10.94 -2.25 3.45
C VAL A 258 10.68 -1.11 4.43
N LEU A 259 9.81 -1.32 5.41
CA LEU A 259 9.40 -0.28 6.35
C LEU A 259 10.53 0.21 7.26
N ALA A 260 11.52 -0.65 7.55
CA ALA A 260 12.73 -0.26 8.27
C ALA A 260 13.53 0.86 7.57
N GLN A 261 13.30 1.09 6.27
CA GLN A 261 13.99 2.12 5.49
C GLN A 261 13.06 3.24 5.02
N SER A 262 11.84 3.32 5.57
CA SER A 262 10.79 4.22 5.10
C SER A 262 10.40 5.23 6.16
N ASP A 263 10.27 6.49 5.76
CA ASP A 263 9.81 7.58 6.63
C ASP A 263 8.28 7.72 6.61
N ALA A 264 7.64 7.17 5.57
CA ALA A 264 6.20 7.17 5.37
C ALA A 264 5.76 5.99 4.49
N LEU A 265 4.53 5.54 4.71
CA LEU A 265 3.82 4.50 3.99
C LEU A 265 2.52 5.09 3.40
N LEU A 266 2.42 5.10 2.08
CA LEU A 266 1.21 5.42 1.35
C LEU A 266 0.54 4.11 0.92
N VAL A 267 -0.68 3.85 1.35
CA VAL A 267 -1.43 2.64 0.95
C VAL A 267 -2.43 3.02 -0.13
N THR A 268 -2.25 2.48 -1.34
CA THR A 268 -3.18 2.68 -2.46
C THR A 268 -4.08 1.46 -2.62
N GLY A 269 -5.37 1.66 -2.88
CA GLY A 269 -6.34 0.58 -3.04
C GLY A 269 -7.06 0.19 -1.74
N ARG A 270 -7.48 -1.08 -1.62
CA ARG A 270 -8.21 -1.60 -0.43
C ARG A 270 -7.24 -2.13 0.64
N SER A 271 -7.35 -1.61 1.86
CA SER A 271 -6.56 -1.99 3.04
C SER A 271 -6.83 -3.40 3.62
N GLY A 272 -7.53 -4.28 2.89
CA GLY A 272 -8.04 -5.57 3.42
C GLY A 272 -7.20 -6.83 3.14
N GLY A 273 -6.09 -6.72 2.41
CA GLY A 273 -5.24 -7.88 2.05
C GLY A 273 -4.16 -8.21 3.10
N PRO A 274 -3.48 -9.37 2.99
CA PRO A 274 -2.41 -9.76 3.91
C PRO A 274 -1.22 -8.82 3.83
N LEU A 275 -0.82 -8.34 2.64
CA LEU A 275 0.24 -7.33 2.51
C LEU A 275 -0.13 -6.03 3.23
N ALA A 276 -1.35 -5.53 3.01
CA ALA A 276 -1.86 -4.32 3.64
C ALA A 276 -1.90 -4.45 5.16
N SER A 277 -2.51 -5.52 5.67
CA SER A 277 -2.66 -5.79 7.10
C SER A 277 -1.31 -5.90 7.79
N THR A 278 -0.38 -6.64 7.19
CA THR A 278 0.99 -6.79 7.70
C THR A 278 1.72 -5.46 7.74
N ALA A 279 1.63 -4.65 6.67
CA ALA A 279 2.26 -3.34 6.60
C ALA A 279 1.69 -2.36 7.63
N LEU A 280 0.37 -2.35 7.84
CA LEU A 280 -0.28 -1.51 8.84
C LEU A 280 0.12 -1.89 10.26
N VAL A 281 0.13 -3.18 10.60
CA VAL A 281 0.58 -3.67 11.91
C VAL A 281 2.05 -3.33 12.15
N ARG A 282 2.91 -3.54 11.16
CA ARG A 282 4.34 -3.19 11.24
C ARG A 282 4.54 -1.68 11.42
N ALA A 283 3.87 -0.86 10.61
CA ALA A 283 3.98 0.59 10.69
C ALA A 283 3.53 1.12 12.07
N ALA A 284 2.45 0.56 12.65
CA ALA A 284 2.01 0.91 13.99
C ALA A 284 3.05 0.57 15.07
N ARG A 285 3.81 -0.52 14.90
CA ARG A 285 4.89 -0.92 15.82
C ARG A 285 6.17 -0.09 15.66
N THR A 286 6.50 0.33 14.45
CA THR A 286 7.75 1.06 14.14
C THR A 286 7.59 2.58 14.14
N GLY A 287 6.36 3.09 14.18
CA GLY A 287 6.07 4.53 14.11
C GLY A 287 6.18 5.12 12.71
N VAL A 288 6.25 4.29 11.66
CA VAL A 288 6.21 4.77 10.27
C VAL A 288 4.86 5.44 10.02
N ARG A 289 4.87 6.68 9.53
CA ARG A 289 3.65 7.43 9.23
C ARG A 289 2.86 6.74 8.12
N VAL A 290 1.57 6.56 8.32
CA VAL A 290 0.70 5.90 7.34
C VAL A 290 -0.33 6.87 6.78
N ARG A 291 -0.53 6.84 5.47
CA ARG A 291 -1.64 7.49 4.77
C ARG A 291 -2.31 6.49 3.83
N GLU A 292 -3.56 6.16 4.11
CA GLU A 292 -4.42 5.47 3.14
C GLU A 292 -4.92 6.48 2.10
N LEU A 293 -4.73 6.16 0.82
CA LEU A 293 -5.09 7.00 -0.32
C LEU A 293 -6.29 6.39 -1.06
N THR A 294 -7.48 6.82 -0.66
CA THR A 294 -8.72 6.53 -1.40
C THR A 294 -8.92 7.47 -2.59
N SER A 295 -8.24 8.62 -2.57
CA SER A 295 -8.32 9.68 -3.58
C SER A 295 -7.14 10.64 -3.39
N LEU A 296 -6.76 11.38 -4.44
CA LEU A 296 -5.56 12.23 -4.41
C LEU A 296 -5.67 13.42 -3.47
N ASP A 297 -6.88 13.94 -3.24
CA ASP A 297 -7.15 15.04 -2.30
C ASP A 297 -6.84 14.72 -0.82
N ARG A 298 -6.58 13.44 -0.52
CA ARG A 298 -6.17 12.98 0.81
C ARG A 298 -4.67 13.03 1.03
N LEU A 299 -3.87 13.22 -0.03
CA LEU A 299 -2.42 13.31 0.06
C LEU A 299 -2.01 14.72 0.46
N GLY A 300 -1.53 14.89 1.69
CA GLY A 300 -0.98 16.17 2.17
C GLY A 300 0.55 16.25 2.06
N PRO A 301 1.13 17.46 2.09
CA PRO A 301 2.59 17.64 2.14
C PRO A 301 3.27 16.85 3.27
N GLN A 302 2.64 16.78 4.45
CA GLN A 302 3.15 16.08 5.63
C GLN A 302 3.24 14.56 5.44
N ASP A 303 2.37 13.97 4.62
CA ASP A 303 2.36 12.52 4.36
C ASP A 303 3.59 12.12 3.54
N ILE A 304 4.16 13.10 2.84
CA ILE A 304 5.39 12.99 2.12
C ILE A 304 6.43 13.90 2.77
N ASP A 305 6.46 14.05 4.09
CA ASP A 305 7.58 14.78 4.72
C ASP A 305 8.75 13.86 5.12
N GLY A 306 9.41 13.20 4.14
CA GLY A 306 10.52 12.27 4.39
C GLY A 306 11.45 12.02 3.19
N ALA A 307 12.58 11.37 3.42
CA ALA A 307 13.54 11.01 2.37
C ALA A 307 13.10 9.77 1.57
N THR A 308 12.51 8.78 2.24
CA THR A 308 11.97 7.56 1.63
C THR A 308 10.48 7.43 1.89
N VAL A 309 9.71 7.25 0.82
CA VAL A 309 8.27 6.97 0.86
C VAL A 309 8.01 5.59 0.27
N THR A 310 7.34 4.72 1.00
CA THR A 310 6.81 3.48 0.45
C THR A 310 5.42 3.73 -0.12
N VAL A 311 5.16 3.26 -1.33
CA VAL A 311 3.84 3.15 -1.94
C VAL A 311 3.47 1.68 -1.96
N LEU A 312 2.45 1.31 -1.18
CA LEU A 312 1.92 -0.04 -1.09
C LEU A 312 0.72 -0.17 -2.01
N ASP A 313 0.89 -0.92 -3.09
CA ASP A 313 -0.16 -1.20 -4.05
C ASP A 313 -0.96 -2.43 -3.63
N THR A 314 -2.17 -2.18 -3.15
CA THR A 314 -3.12 -3.24 -2.81
C THR A 314 -4.10 -3.31 -3.97
N ALA A 315 -3.99 -4.37 -4.78
CA ALA A 315 -4.80 -4.51 -6.00
C ALA A 315 -6.28 -4.27 -5.68
N ALA A 316 -6.91 -3.33 -6.40
CA ALA A 316 -8.35 -3.30 -6.50
C ALA A 316 -8.81 -4.61 -7.17
N PRO A 317 -9.96 -5.20 -6.81
CA PRO A 317 -10.48 -6.33 -7.57
C PRO A 317 -10.64 -5.88 -9.02
N GLU A 318 -9.96 -6.57 -9.94
CA GLU A 318 -10.18 -6.37 -11.36
C GLU A 318 -11.61 -6.80 -11.69
N THR A 319 -12.52 -5.83 -11.77
CA THR A 319 -13.81 -6.04 -12.43
C THR A 319 -13.66 -5.64 -13.89
N GLY A 320 -13.36 -6.62 -14.75
CA GLY A 320 -13.50 -6.52 -16.20
C GLY A 320 -12.43 -7.28 -17.00
N PRO A 321 -12.77 -8.03 -18.06
CA PRO A 321 -11.80 -8.75 -18.88
C PRO A 321 -11.12 -7.81 -19.89
N GLY A 322 -9.81 -7.97 -20.09
CA GLY A 322 -8.98 -7.27 -21.08
C GLY A 322 -8.10 -6.21 -20.43
N THR A 323 -6.79 -6.12 -20.66
CA THR A 323 -6.00 -6.48 -21.84
C THR A 323 -4.54 -6.58 -21.38
N VAL A 324 -3.81 -7.60 -21.84
CA VAL A 324 -2.35 -7.71 -21.63
C VAL A 324 -1.66 -6.53 -22.35
N PRO A 325 -0.76 -5.75 -21.71
CA PRO A 325 0.00 -4.75 -22.42
C PRO A 325 1.12 -5.42 -23.24
N ASP A 326 1.04 -5.26 -24.56
CA ASP A 326 2.10 -5.58 -25.52
C ASP A 326 3.29 -4.62 -25.33
N PRO A 327 4.53 -5.09 -25.11
CA PRO A 327 5.70 -4.23 -25.03
C PRO A 327 6.17 -3.85 -26.44
N GLY A 328 5.43 -2.97 -27.12
CA GLY A 328 5.84 -2.51 -28.45
C GLY A 328 4.77 -1.81 -29.27
N SER A 329 4.25 -0.66 -28.83
CA SER A 329 3.67 0.28 -29.80
C SER A 329 3.84 1.72 -29.35
N GLY A 330 4.31 2.53 -30.29
CA GLY A 330 4.69 3.92 -30.12
C GLY A 330 3.50 4.86 -29.92
N VAL A 331 3.90 6.08 -29.58
CA VAL A 331 3.13 7.29 -29.40
C VAL A 331 2.07 7.47 -30.50
N ASP A 332 0.81 7.69 -30.09
CA ASP A 332 -0.12 8.48 -30.89
C ASP A 332 -0.98 9.37 -29.99
N VAL A 333 -0.97 10.66 -30.29
CA VAL A 333 -1.68 11.73 -29.57
C VAL A 333 -3.03 11.91 -30.24
N GLY A 334 -4.09 11.46 -29.57
CA GLY A 334 -5.48 11.64 -30.01
C GLY A 334 -6.30 12.45 -29.01
N THR A 335 -6.67 13.67 -29.39
CA THR A 335 -7.59 14.57 -28.69
C THR A 335 -9.03 14.02 -28.70
N GLY A 336 -9.64 13.83 -27.52
CA GLY A 336 -11.05 13.48 -27.39
C GLY A 336 -11.65 14.06 -26.11
N SER A 337 -12.44 15.12 -26.27
CA SER A 337 -13.27 15.75 -25.23
C SER A 337 -14.44 14.85 -24.85
N GLY A 338 -14.58 14.53 -23.57
CA GLY A 338 -15.73 13.80 -23.03
C GLY A 338 -15.88 14.04 -21.53
N THR A 339 -16.74 14.99 -21.18
CA THR A 339 -17.20 15.24 -19.80
C THR A 339 -18.12 14.12 -19.36
N GLY A 340 -17.60 13.23 -18.51
CA GLY A 340 -18.38 12.28 -17.73
C GLY A 340 -17.69 12.11 -16.39
N ALA A 341 -18.34 12.57 -15.32
CA ALA A 341 -17.89 12.37 -13.95
C ALA A 341 -17.87 10.86 -13.65
N ARG A 342 -16.73 10.22 -13.92
CA ARG A 342 -16.45 8.88 -13.43
C ARG A 342 -16.22 8.99 -11.93
N GLN A 343 -16.90 8.14 -11.18
CA GLN A 343 -16.65 7.92 -9.76
C GLN A 343 -15.16 7.59 -9.61
N GLU A 344 -14.37 8.54 -9.07
CA GLU A 344 -12.92 8.43 -8.97
C GLU A 344 -12.58 7.30 -7.99
N GLY A 345 -12.19 6.14 -8.55
CA GLY A 345 -11.60 5.06 -7.78
C GLY A 345 -10.26 5.48 -7.16
N ALA A 346 -9.79 4.69 -6.18
CA ALA A 346 -8.50 4.94 -5.54
C ALA A 346 -7.37 5.03 -6.58
N PRO A 347 -6.44 6.00 -6.44
CA PRO A 347 -5.36 6.17 -7.41
C PRO A 347 -4.43 4.95 -7.36
N GLY A 348 -4.15 4.36 -8.52
CA GLY A 348 -3.19 3.26 -8.62
C GLY A 348 -1.75 3.72 -8.32
N SER A 349 -0.89 2.78 -7.93
CA SER A 349 0.51 3.04 -7.54
C SER A 349 1.33 3.80 -8.59
N ARG A 350 1.13 3.52 -9.88
CA ARG A 350 1.80 4.25 -10.98
C ARG A 350 1.43 5.72 -11.02
N SER A 351 0.15 6.05 -10.82
CA SER A 351 -0.34 7.44 -10.78
C SER A 351 0.26 8.19 -9.59
N VAL A 352 0.25 7.56 -8.41
CA VAL A 352 0.91 8.12 -7.21
C VAL A 352 2.42 8.29 -7.44
N GLY A 353 3.08 7.32 -8.08
CA GLY A 353 4.49 7.43 -8.47
C GLY A 353 4.78 8.64 -9.37
N GLN A 354 3.96 8.87 -10.39
CA GLN A 354 4.11 10.02 -11.29
C GLN A 354 3.93 11.35 -10.54
N ILE A 355 2.96 11.43 -9.63
CA ILE A 355 2.73 12.61 -8.80
C ILE A 355 3.93 12.86 -7.88
N LEU A 356 4.46 11.83 -7.23
CA LEU A 356 5.65 11.95 -6.37
C LEU A 356 6.88 12.43 -7.16
N ALA A 357 7.04 12.02 -8.42
CA ALA A 357 8.09 12.52 -9.30
C ALA A 357 7.87 14.00 -9.73
N GLY A 358 6.63 14.49 -9.65
CA GLY A 358 6.26 15.91 -9.79
C GLY A 358 6.49 16.75 -8.53
N LEU A 359 6.77 16.10 -7.38
CA LEU A 359 7.01 16.74 -6.08
C LEU A 359 8.49 16.71 -5.69
N GLY A 360 9.36 16.73 -6.70
CA GLY A 360 10.81 16.72 -6.58
C GLY A 360 11.45 15.52 -7.29
N PRO A 361 12.78 15.53 -7.48
CA PRO A 361 13.50 14.39 -8.04
C PRO A 361 13.23 13.10 -7.26
N ALA A 362 12.84 12.02 -7.93
CA ALA A 362 12.49 10.76 -7.29
C ALA A 362 13.21 9.57 -7.94
N SER A 363 13.84 8.72 -7.13
CA SER A 363 14.33 7.41 -7.56
C SER A 363 13.32 6.33 -7.20
N HIS A 364 12.83 5.61 -8.20
CA HIS A 364 11.79 4.60 -8.05
C HIS A 364 12.39 3.20 -7.97
N ILE A 365 12.05 2.44 -6.94
CA ILE A 365 12.45 1.04 -6.77
C ILE A 365 11.19 0.19 -6.65
N TRP A 366 11.07 -0.83 -7.49
CA TRP A 366 9.91 -1.71 -7.53
C TRP A 366 10.23 -3.05 -6.86
N ARG A 367 9.36 -3.47 -5.94
CA ARG A 367 9.44 -4.75 -5.23
C ARG A 367 8.11 -5.47 -5.33
N VAL A 368 8.15 -6.69 -5.82
CA VAL A 368 6.99 -7.59 -5.85
C VAL A 368 7.20 -8.64 -4.77
N VAL A 369 6.27 -8.70 -3.82
CA VAL A 369 6.28 -9.75 -2.80
C VAL A 369 5.66 -11.00 -3.41
N ARG A 370 6.44 -12.09 -3.44
CA ARG A 370 6.00 -13.40 -3.93
C ARG A 370 5.94 -14.37 -2.76
N THR A 371 4.83 -15.08 -2.67
CA THR A 371 4.71 -16.26 -1.80
C THR A 371 5.01 -17.48 -2.65
N GLU A 372 6.16 -18.12 -2.42
CA GLU A 372 6.48 -19.38 -3.08
C GLU A 372 5.78 -20.54 -2.37
N THR A 373 5.14 -21.42 -3.13
CA THR A 373 4.62 -22.68 -2.60
C THR A 373 5.71 -23.71 -2.61
N VAL A 374 6.24 -24.04 -1.42
CA VAL A 374 7.13 -25.19 -1.24
C VAL A 374 6.28 -26.46 -1.09
N ALA A 375 6.63 -27.52 -1.83
CA ALA A 375 5.98 -28.81 -1.68
C ALA A 375 6.23 -29.34 -0.27
N LEU A 376 5.16 -29.53 0.51
CA LEU A 376 5.27 -30.18 1.81
C LEU A 376 5.45 -31.69 1.61
N PRO A 377 6.28 -32.36 2.43
CA PRO A 377 6.45 -33.80 2.35
C PRO A 377 5.09 -34.50 2.59
N PRO A 378 4.80 -35.60 1.86
CA PRO A 378 3.55 -36.33 2.06
C PRO A 378 3.44 -36.75 3.53
N PRO A 379 2.22 -36.77 4.10
CA PRO A 379 2.03 -37.21 5.48
C PRO A 379 2.65 -38.58 5.65
N SER A 380 3.55 -38.73 6.64
CA SER A 380 4.16 -40.02 6.95
C SER A 380 3.04 -41.02 7.19
N ARG A 381 2.96 -42.09 6.38
CA ARG A 381 2.09 -43.23 6.68
C ARG A 381 2.47 -43.70 8.08
N ALA A 382 1.51 -43.74 8.99
CA ALA A 382 1.72 -44.35 10.29
C ALA A 382 2.34 -45.72 10.05
N ARG A 383 3.54 -45.96 10.62
CA ARG A 383 4.06 -47.32 10.71
C ARG A 383 3.01 -48.08 11.51
N THR A 384 2.25 -48.94 10.84
CA THR A 384 1.54 -50.03 11.50
C THR A 384 2.64 -50.84 12.18
N GLU A 385 2.85 -50.59 13.47
CA GLU A 385 3.57 -51.52 14.32
C GLU A 385 2.78 -52.82 14.27
N SER A 386 3.27 -53.76 13.46
CA SER A 386 2.82 -55.13 13.48
C SER A 386 3.08 -55.63 14.90
N ARG A 387 2.00 -55.78 15.67
CA ARG A 387 2.00 -56.59 16.89
C ARG A 387 2.48 -57.99 16.47
N ALA A 388 3.76 -58.25 16.68
CA ALA A 388 4.28 -59.60 16.70
C ALA A 388 3.71 -60.27 17.96
N THR A 389 2.68 -61.08 17.77
CA THR A 389 2.30 -62.12 18.72
C THR A 389 3.43 -63.16 18.71
N VAL A 390 4.06 -63.36 19.86
CA VAL A 390 4.70 -64.62 20.25
C VAL A 390 4.17 -64.95 21.64
#